data_AF-A0A1H5BJR9-F1
#
_entry.id   AF-A0A1H5BJR9-F1
#
_cell.length_a   1.000
_cell.length_b   1.000
_cell.length_c   1.000
_cell.angle_alpha   90.00
_cell.angle_beta   90.00
_cell.angle_gamma   90.00
#
_symmetry.space_group_name_H-M   'P 1'
#
loop_
_entity.id
_entity.type
_entity.pdbx_description
1 polymer ?
#
loop_
_entity_poly.entity_id
_entity_poly.type
_entity_poly.pdbx_seq_one_letter_code
_entity_poly.pdbx_strand_id
1 'polypeptide(L)'
;MSLATRRRAIYTGLAGHFAEDELLAVLALWESKYADKPPFALKEFLGEVVATTERKLERAKLYRELVGALTGPLSALLPDPEPLLHSWRQRMGVAAPLRIL
;
A
#
# COMPACT_ATOMS: atom_id res chain seq x y z
N MET A 1 16.25 -0.62 -3.91
CA MET A 1 15.16 -1.60 -4.11
C MET A 1 14.41 -1.26 -5.38
N SER A 2 13.98 -2.25 -6.17
CA SER A 2 13.14 -2.03 -7.36
C SER A 2 11.71 -1.64 -6.96
N LEU A 3 10.93 -1.12 -7.92
CA LEU A 3 9.51 -0.82 -7.73
C LEU A 3 8.74 -2.07 -7.25
N ALA A 4 8.93 -3.21 -7.92
CA ALA A 4 8.31 -4.49 -7.57
C ALA A 4 8.61 -4.90 -6.12
N THR A 5 9.86 -4.74 -5.66
CA THR A 5 10.20 -5.05 -4.26
C THR A 5 9.50 -4.11 -3.28
N ARG A 6 9.42 -2.81 -3.57
CA ARG A 6 8.72 -1.85 -2.71
C ARG A 6 7.22 -2.14 -2.65
N ARG A 7 6.59 -2.46 -3.79
CA ARG A 7 5.18 -2.85 -3.86
C ARG A 7 4.88 -4.11 -3.05
N ARG A 8 5.72 -5.14 -3.16
CA ARG A 8 5.67 -6.35 -2.33
C ARG A 8 5.77 -6.04 -0.83
N ALA A 9 6.70 -5.17 -0.45
CA ALA A 9 6.89 -4.80 0.95
C ALA A 9 5.66 -4.08 1.53
N ILE A 10 5.10 -3.13 0.79
CA ILE A 10 3.90 -2.39 1.23
C ILE A 10 2.69 -3.30 1.29
N TYR A 11 2.50 -4.16 0.29
CA TYR A 11 1.44 -5.16 0.30
C TYR A 11 1.55 -6.09 1.51
N THR A 12 2.76 -6.59 1.79
CA THR A 12 3.03 -7.48 2.93
C THR A 12 2.77 -6.78 4.26
N GLY A 13 3.29 -5.56 4.45
CA GLY A 13 3.17 -4.83 5.72
C GLY A 13 1.76 -4.31 6.01
N LEU A 14 0.88 -4.27 5.01
CA LEU A 14 -0.51 -3.84 5.18
C LEU A 14 -1.52 -5.00 5.04
N ALA A 15 -1.07 -6.18 4.64
CA ALA A 15 -1.91 -7.38 4.59
C ALA A 15 -2.51 -7.66 5.98
N GLY A 16 -3.81 -7.97 6.01
CA GLY A 16 -4.54 -8.23 7.26
C GLY A 16 -5.05 -6.98 7.99
N HIS A 17 -4.66 -5.77 7.56
CA HIS A 17 -5.21 -4.52 8.09
C HIS A 17 -6.40 -3.99 7.27
N PHE A 18 -6.47 -4.38 6.01
CA PHE A 18 -7.44 -3.93 5.02
C PHE A 18 -8.11 -5.14 4.35
N ALA A 19 -9.34 -4.95 3.87
CA ALA A 19 -9.91 -5.88 2.90
C ALA A 19 -9.10 -5.83 1.59
N GLU A 20 -9.23 -6.84 0.73
CA GLU A 20 -8.41 -6.95 -0.49
C GLU A 20 -8.58 -5.72 -1.40
N ASP A 21 -9.81 -5.34 -1.74
CA ASP A 21 -10.07 -4.18 -2.60
C ASP A 21 -9.58 -2.86 -1.96
N GLU A 22 -9.67 -2.70 -0.63
CA GLU A 22 -9.12 -1.55 0.09
C GLU A 22 -7.59 -1.51 -0.01
N LEU A 23 -6.93 -2.65 0.16
CA LEU A 23 -5.47 -2.76 0.07
C LEU A 23 -4.97 -2.47 -1.35
N LEU A 24 -5.68 -2.94 -2.37
CA LEU A 24 -5.36 -2.63 -3.76
C LEU A 24 -5.55 -1.13 -4.07
N ALA A 25 -6.56 -0.48 -3.50
CA ALA A 25 -6.73 0.96 -3.60
C ALA A 25 -5.59 1.74 -2.91
N VAL A 26 -5.17 1.30 -1.73
CA VAL A 26 -4.03 1.88 -0.99
C VAL A 26 -2.72 1.71 -1.77
N LEU A 27 -2.51 0.54 -2.39
CA LEU A 27 -1.36 0.30 -3.26
C LEU A 27 -1.38 1.18 -4.51
N ALA A 28 -2.56 1.34 -5.14
CA ALA A 28 -2.71 2.23 -6.28
C ALA A 28 -2.36 3.68 -5.93
N LEU A 29 -2.84 4.18 -4.79
CA LEU A 29 -2.48 5.51 -4.26
C LEU A 29 -0.97 5.63 -4.06
N TRP A 30 -0.35 4.63 -3.42
CA TRP A 30 1.09 4.63 -3.19
C TRP A 30 1.85 4.68 -4.52
N GLU A 31 1.49 3.83 -5.48
CA GLU A 31 2.18 3.76 -6.76
C GLU A 31 2.05 5.05 -7.55
N SER A 32 0.89 5.70 -7.54
CA SER A 32 0.65 6.94 -8.29
C SER A 32 1.29 8.19 -7.66
N LYS A 33 1.41 8.24 -6.33
CA LYS A 33 1.76 9.49 -5.61
C LYS A 33 3.06 9.40 -4.81
N TYR A 34 3.53 8.20 -4.50
CA TYR A 34 4.62 7.97 -3.55
C TYR A 34 5.74 7.05 -4.06
N ALA A 35 5.56 6.31 -5.16
CA ALA A 35 6.57 5.36 -5.66
C ALA A 35 7.92 6.00 -5.99
N ASP A 36 7.92 7.25 -6.47
CA ASP A 36 9.10 8.03 -6.83
C ASP A 36 9.57 8.98 -5.72
N LYS A 37 8.87 9.00 -4.59
CA LYS A 37 9.22 9.85 -3.45
C LYS A 37 10.29 9.22 -2.57
N PRO A 38 11.05 10.03 -1.82
CA PRO A 38 12.01 9.52 -0.85
C PRO A 38 11.35 8.69 0.27
N PRO A 39 12.12 7.81 0.96
CA PRO A 39 11.58 6.91 2.00
C PRO A 39 10.83 7.59 3.15
N PHE A 40 11.17 8.84 3.50
CA PHE A 40 10.48 9.58 4.57
C PHE A 40 9.02 9.93 4.22
N ALA A 41 8.65 9.89 2.93
CA ALA A 41 7.27 10.08 2.48
C ALA A 41 6.33 8.95 2.93
N LEU A 42 6.85 7.85 3.50
CA LEU A 42 6.05 6.78 4.11
C LEU A 42 5.13 7.29 5.23
N LYS A 43 5.60 8.27 6.02
CA LYS A 43 4.79 8.88 7.08
C LYS A 43 3.64 9.69 6.53
N GLU A 44 3.87 10.42 5.43
CA GLU A 44 2.84 11.18 4.73
C GLU A 44 1.82 10.26 4.06
N PHE A 45 2.30 9.23 3.37
CA PHE A 45 1.47 8.18 2.77
C PHE A 45 0.51 7.56 3.80
N LEU A 46 1.04 7.13 4.96
CA LEU A 46 0.18 6.62 6.03
C LEU A 46 -0.78 7.67 6.61
N GLY A 47 -0.36 8.94 6.64
CA GLY A 47 -1.24 10.03 7.05
C GLY A 47 -2.46 10.14 6.13
N GLU A 48 -2.24 10.05 4.83
CA GLU A 48 -3.31 10.06 3.82
C GLU A 48 -4.20 8.82 3.91
N VAL A 49 -3.60 7.61 3.98
CA VAL A 49 -4.37 6.36 4.13
C VAL A 49 -5.28 6.40 5.36
N VAL A 50 -4.77 6.86 6.50
CA VAL A 50 -5.57 6.99 7.73
C VAL A 50 -6.64 8.07 7.61
N ALA A 51 -6.38 9.16 6.89
CA ALA A 51 -7.35 10.23 6.69
C ALA A 51 -8.47 9.83 5.70
N THR A 52 -8.19 8.95 4.74
CA THR A 52 -9.17 8.51 3.73
C THR A 52 -10.01 7.31 4.19
N THR A 53 -9.55 6.58 5.19
CA THR A 53 -10.29 5.48 5.80
C THR A 53 -11.14 5.99 6.97
N GLU A 54 -12.44 5.65 6.99
CA GLU A 54 -13.35 5.99 8.10
C GLU A 54 -13.12 5.15 9.38
N ARG A 55 -12.22 4.17 9.30
CA ARG A 55 -11.90 3.25 10.39
C ARG A 55 -10.76 3.79 11.25
N LYS A 56 -10.82 3.50 12.55
CA LYS A 56 -9.73 3.79 13.49
C LYS A 56 -8.54 2.86 13.22
N LEU A 57 -7.61 3.32 12.40
CA LEU A 57 -6.34 2.64 12.12
C LEU A 57 -5.26 3.05 13.14
N GLU A 58 -4.54 2.06 13.67
CA GLU A 58 -3.37 2.30 14.52
C GLU A 58 -2.16 2.70 13.67
N ARG A 59 -2.06 3.99 13.31
CA ARG A 59 -0.99 4.51 12.43
C ARG A 59 0.42 4.08 12.86
N ALA A 60 0.71 4.07 14.16
CA ALA A 60 2.00 3.65 14.69
C ALA A 60 2.28 2.16 14.45
N LYS A 61 1.25 1.31 14.52
CA LYS A 61 1.35 -0.11 14.20
C LYS A 61 1.63 -0.30 12.71
N LEU A 62 0.82 0.31 11.84
CA LEU A 62 1.00 0.24 10.38
C LEU A 62 2.40 0.71 9.94
N TYR A 63 2.91 1.78 10.57
CA TYR A 63 4.26 2.26 10.29
C TYR A 63 5.34 1.23 10.65
N ARG A 64 5.22 0.56 11.79
CA ARG A 64 6.18 -0.50 12.19
C ARG A 64 6.15 -1.68 11.23
N GLU A 65 4.96 -2.15 10.85
CA GLU A 65 4.82 -3.26 9.89
C GLU A 65 5.43 -2.91 8.53
N LEU A 66 5.15 -1.70 8.02
CA LEU A 66 5.72 -1.22 6.76
C LEU A 66 7.24 -1.11 6.80
N VAL A 67 7.79 -0.50 7.86
CA VAL A 67 9.25 -0.42 8.02
C VAL A 67 9.85 -1.82 8.09
N GLY A 68 9.26 -2.72 8.88
CA GLY A 68 9.71 -4.11 8.99
C GLY A 68 9.75 -4.82 7.65
N ALA A 69 8.68 -4.71 6.83
CA ALA A 69 8.64 -5.30 5.50
C ALA A 69 9.64 -4.64 4.53
N LEU A 70 9.84 -3.32 4.60
CA LEU A 70 10.77 -2.59 3.73
C LEU A 70 12.24 -2.89 4.04
N THR A 71 12.59 -3.20 5.30
CA THR A 71 13.96 -3.48 5.72
C THR A 71 14.26 -4.96 5.94
N GLY A 72 13.23 -5.81 5.90
CA GLY A 72 13.33 -7.25 6.12
C GLY A 72 13.84 -8.04 4.90
N PRO A 73 13.99 -9.37 5.05
CA PRO A 73 14.45 -10.23 3.96
C PRO A 73 13.40 -10.37 2.86
N LEU A 74 13.83 -10.40 1.59
CA LEU A 74 12.96 -10.52 0.42
C LEU A 74 12.12 -11.81 0.40
N SER A 75 12.60 -12.86 1.07
CA SER A 75 11.92 -14.15 1.22
C SER A 75 10.71 -14.08 2.16
N ALA A 76 10.64 -13.09 3.05
CA ALA A 76 9.49 -12.88 3.92
C ALA A 76 8.37 -12.08 3.25
N LEU A 77 8.61 -11.55 2.05
CA LEU A 77 7.62 -10.75 1.32
C LEU A 77 6.67 -11.65 0.55
N LEU A 78 5.37 -11.34 0.63
CA LEU A 78 4.34 -11.91 -0.24
C LEU A 78 4.69 -11.73 -1.73
N PRO A 79 4.09 -12.51 -2.64
CA PRO A 79 4.23 -12.32 -4.08
C PRO A 79 3.88 -10.90 -4.54
N ASP A 80 4.40 -10.48 -5.69
CA ASP A 80 4.05 -9.15 -6.24
C ASP A 80 2.56 -9.09 -6.59
N PRO A 81 1.77 -8.18 -5.99
CA PRO A 81 0.35 -8.07 -6.26
C PRO A 81 0.05 -7.38 -7.61
N GLU A 82 1.05 -7.04 -8.43
CA GLU A 82 0.83 -6.34 -9.71
C GLU A 82 -0.28 -6.96 -10.60
N PRO A 83 -0.38 -8.29 -10.78
CA PRO A 83 -1.49 -8.87 -11.55
C PRO A 83 -2.88 -8.60 -10.94
N LEU A 84 -2.99 -8.63 -9.61
CA LEU A 84 -4.21 -8.31 -8.87
C LEU A 84 -4.55 -6.83 -9.01
N LEU A 85 -3.54 -5.97 -8.86
CA LEU A 85 -3.66 -4.53 -8.96
C LEU A 85 -4.07 -4.10 -10.37
N HIS A 86 -3.49 -4.71 -11.41
CA HIS A 86 -3.87 -4.50 -12.80
C HIS A 86 -5.34 -4.88 -13.05
N SER A 87 -5.75 -6.07 -12.58
CA SER A 87 -7.13 -6.54 -12.72
C SER A 87 -8.13 -5.65 -11.95
N TRP A 88 -7.74 -5.16 -10.78
CA TRP A 88 -8.53 -4.23 -9.99
C TRP A 88 -8.68 -2.87 -10.68
N ARG A 89 -7.60 -2.30 -11.26
CA ARG A 89 -7.65 -1.05 -12.04
C ARG A 89 -8.61 -1.16 -13.23
N GLN A 90 -8.60 -2.30 -13.92
CA GLN A 90 -9.54 -2.57 -15.02
C GLN A 90 -11.00 -2.56 -14.54
N ARG A 91 -11.28 -3.17 -13.38
CA ARG A 91 -12.63 -3.18 -12.78
C ARG A 91 -13.11 -1.79 -12.34
N MET A 92 -12.21 -0.97 -11.78
CA MET A 92 -12.58 0.33 -11.19
C MET A 92 -12.61 1.50 -12.19
N GLY A 93 -12.15 1.29 -13.43
CA GLY A 93 -11.93 2.35 -14.41
C GLY A 93 -10.59 3.07 -14.19
N VAL A 94 -9.97 3.55 -15.27
CA VAL A 94 -8.54 3.97 -15.39
C VAL A 94 -8.05 5.02 -14.37
N ALA A 95 -8.92 5.61 -13.56
CA ALA A 95 -8.54 6.44 -12.42
C ALA A 95 -9.51 6.20 -11.27
N ALA A 96 -9.19 5.27 -10.37
CA ALA A 96 -9.91 5.14 -9.11
C ALA A 96 -9.11 5.86 -8.01
N PRO A 97 -9.34 7.17 -7.78
CA PRO A 97 -8.97 7.76 -6.51
C PRO A 97 -9.80 7.05 -5.42
N LEU A 98 -9.21 6.90 -4.23
CA LEU A 98 -9.89 6.38 -3.05
C LEU A 98 -11.19 7.17 -2.79
N ARG A 99 -12.30 6.68 -3.35
CA ARG A 99 -13.65 6.96 -2.88
C ARG A 99 -14.06 5.69 -2.14
N ILE A 100 -13.67 5.65 -0.87
CA ILE A 100 -14.27 4.71 0.08
C ILE A 100 -15.65 5.31 0.37
N LEU A 101 -16.69 4.64 -0.14
CA LEU A 101 -18.11 4.96 0.09
C LEU A 101 -18.57 4.40 1.43
#